data_AF-A0AA42LVR0-F1
#
_entry.id   AF-A0AA42LVR0-F1
#
_cell.length_a   1.000
_cell.length_b   1.000
_cell.length_c   1.000
_cell.angle_alpha   90.00
_cell.angle_beta   90.00
_cell.angle_gamma   90.00
#
_symmetry.space_group_name_H-M   'P 1'
#
loop_
_entity.id
_entity.type
_entity.pdbx_description
1 polymer ?
#
loop_
_entity_poly.entity_id
_entity_poly.type
_entity_poly.pdbx_seq_one_letter_code
_entity_poly.pdbx_strand_id
1 'polypeptide(L)'
;QISAALMSEHGDTQLHLGYLTHPRPGGGEPRGEGFELRTDEHGALRAAKGLLLSTEAQLQAKGGQLDRSDIVAALESALELARNLGDYAGTHEGVAHDAQPQQSLTEAVRDLGHGANNQSAGTGQGDAGAMGLSAPAGIAAATPASIVMTAGANIDSIAQQHQQISAGDKVVINAGGDLGLFSQSGAMRHIAHQGELLLQAQHNAIRIQADQSAEITSSKQHV
;
A
#
# COMPACT_ATOMS: atom_id res chain seq x y z
N GLN A 1 -35.10 10.62 -13.23
CA GLN A 1 -33.99 10.69 -12.25
C GLN A 1 -33.69 12.16 -11.95
N ILE A 2 -33.23 12.48 -10.75
CA ILE A 2 -32.83 13.84 -10.38
C ILE A 2 -31.30 13.92 -10.45
N SER A 3 -30.78 14.95 -11.12
CA SER A 3 -29.38 15.31 -11.17
C SER A 3 -29.19 16.69 -10.58
N ALA A 4 -28.14 16.91 -9.79
CA ALA A 4 -27.73 18.24 -9.33
C ALA A 4 -26.31 18.52 -9.83
N ALA A 5 -26.06 19.75 -10.27
CA ALA A 5 -24.74 20.14 -10.74
C ALA A 5 -24.42 21.60 -10.36
N LEU A 6 -23.17 21.81 -9.94
CA LEU A 6 -22.56 23.12 -9.78
C LEU A 6 -21.45 23.24 -10.82
N MET A 7 -21.55 24.22 -11.73
CA MET A 7 -20.68 24.33 -12.89
C MET A 7 -20.07 25.73 -13.01
N SER A 8 -18.83 25.79 -13.46
CA SER A 8 -18.12 27.01 -13.89
C SER A 8 -17.53 26.76 -15.27
N GLU A 9 -17.68 27.72 -16.19
CA GLU A 9 -17.05 27.67 -17.52
C GLU A 9 -15.52 27.77 -17.44
N HIS A 10 -14.97 28.35 -16.37
CA HIS A 10 -13.53 28.42 -16.17
C HIS A 10 -12.95 27.04 -15.88
N GLY A 11 -12.19 26.51 -16.85
CA GLY A 11 -11.59 25.18 -16.79
C GLY A 11 -12.62 24.05 -16.74
N ASP A 12 -13.87 24.30 -17.18
CA ASP A 12 -14.98 23.34 -17.10
C ASP A 12 -15.06 22.64 -15.73
N THR A 13 -14.92 23.45 -14.68
CA THR A 13 -14.86 23.00 -13.29
C THR A 13 -16.27 22.70 -12.76
N GLN A 14 -16.54 21.44 -12.43
CA GLN A 14 -17.90 20.95 -12.19
C GLN A 14 -17.96 19.92 -11.05
N LEU A 15 -18.98 20.04 -10.20
CA LEU A 15 -19.43 18.98 -9.29
C LEU A 15 -20.79 18.47 -9.76
N HIS A 16 -20.87 17.21 -10.15
CA HIS A 16 -22.12 16.53 -10.53
C HIS A 16 -22.52 15.51 -9.48
N LEU A 17 -23.83 15.39 -9.21
CA LEU A 17 -24.43 14.45 -8.25
C LEU A 17 -25.65 13.76 -8.85
N GLY A 18 -25.78 12.45 -8.64
CA GLY A 18 -26.91 11.63 -9.08
C GLY A 18 -26.69 11.00 -10.45
N TYR A 19 -27.60 11.27 -11.39
CA TYR A 19 -27.54 10.74 -12.76
C TYR A 19 -26.84 11.73 -13.69
N LEU A 20 -25.63 11.40 -14.13
CA LEU A 20 -24.78 12.29 -14.92
C LEU A 20 -25.10 12.14 -16.41
N THR A 21 -25.25 13.27 -17.10
CA THR A 21 -25.47 13.32 -18.56
C THR A 21 -24.41 14.19 -19.24
N HIS A 22 -24.28 14.07 -20.55
CA HIS A 22 -23.40 14.93 -21.33
C HIS A 22 -23.85 16.41 -21.28
N PRO A 23 -22.92 17.39 -21.37
CA PRO A 23 -23.27 18.79 -21.55
C PRO A 23 -23.99 19.05 -22.89
N ARG A 24 -24.74 20.15 -22.97
CA ARG A 24 -25.44 20.56 -24.21
C ARG A 24 -24.43 21.00 -25.30
N PRO A 25 -24.77 20.87 -26.60
CA PRO A 25 -26.07 20.46 -27.16
C PRO A 25 -26.33 18.95 -27.18
N GLY A 26 -25.31 18.10 -26.98
CA GLY A 26 -25.47 16.63 -26.88
C GLY A 26 -26.09 16.13 -25.58
N GLY A 27 -26.77 17.02 -24.83
CA GLY A 27 -27.20 16.74 -23.47
C GLY A 27 -28.35 15.75 -23.38
N GLY A 28 -28.42 15.04 -22.26
CA GLY A 28 -29.43 14.00 -21.99
C GLY A 28 -28.90 12.58 -22.15
N GLU A 29 -27.83 12.35 -22.91
CA GLU A 29 -27.20 11.03 -22.98
C GLU A 29 -26.47 10.69 -21.67
N PRO A 30 -26.69 9.49 -21.09
CA PRO A 30 -26.05 9.06 -19.86
C PRO A 30 -24.52 9.05 -19.98
N ARG A 31 -23.85 9.46 -18.90
CA ARG A 31 -22.40 9.47 -18.78
C ARG A 31 -21.89 8.77 -17.52
N GLY A 32 -22.74 8.63 -16.49
CA GLY A 32 -22.40 7.93 -15.27
C GLY A 32 -23.45 8.11 -14.18
N GLU A 33 -23.23 7.47 -13.03
CA GLU A 33 -24.07 7.60 -11.84
C GLU A 33 -23.19 7.76 -10.60
N GLY A 34 -23.63 8.57 -9.63
CA GLY A 34 -22.89 8.83 -8.39
C GLY A 34 -22.48 10.29 -8.28
N PHE A 35 -21.18 10.55 -8.14
CA PHE A 35 -20.66 11.91 -8.15
C PHE A 35 -19.42 12.01 -9.05
N GLU A 36 -19.21 13.18 -9.62
CA GLU A 36 -17.97 13.52 -10.31
C GLU A 36 -17.54 14.92 -9.90
N LEU A 37 -16.28 15.05 -9.47
CA LEU A 37 -15.59 16.32 -9.38
C LEU A 37 -14.56 16.38 -10.52
N ARG A 38 -14.73 17.29 -11.47
CA ARG A 38 -13.82 17.47 -12.61
C ARG A 38 -13.41 18.93 -12.78
N THR A 39 -12.24 19.10 -13.38
CA THR A 39 -11.71 20.38 -13.86
C THR A 39 -10.62 20.09 -14.89
N ASP A 40 -10.46 20.95 -15.87
CA ASP A 40 -9.32 20.95 -16.80
C ASP A 40 -8.12 21.70 -16.20
N GLU A 41 -8.30 22.30 -15.03
CA GLU A 41 -7.28 23.02 -14.27
C GLU A 41 -6.74 22.17 -13.10
N HIS A 42 -6.15 22.81 -12.10
CA HIS A 42 -5.55 22.15 -10.95
C HIS A 42 -6.62 21.68 -9.95
N GLY A 43 -6.45 20.47 -9.43
CA GLY A 43 -7.30 19.90 -8.36
C GLY A 43 -6.51 19.63 -7.08
N ALA A 44 -7.16 19.77 -5.93
CA ALA A 44 -6.59 19.36 -4.64
C ALA A 44 -7.69 18.88 -3.67
N LEU A 45 -7.45 17.75 -3.01
CA LEU A 45 -8.20 17.32 -1.83
C LEU A 45 -7.29 17.54 -0.61
N ARG A 46 -7.69 18.44 0.29
CA ARG A 46 -6.92 18.77 1.49
C ARG A 46 -7.80 18.67 2.72
N ALA A 47 -7.41 17.82 3.66
CA ALA A 47 -8.10 17.66 4.94
C ALA A 47 -7.06 17.59 6.05
N ALA A 48 -6.90 18.69 6.80
CA ALA A 48 -5.84 18.83 7.80
C ALA A 48 -5.94 17.82 8.95
N LYS A 49 -7.15 17.30 9.21
CA LYS A 49 -7.41 16.28 10.23
C LYS A 49 -7.35 14.84 9.68
N GLY A 50 -7.03 14.68 8.39
CA GLY A 50 -6.90 13.39 7.72
C GLY A 50 -7.95 13.16 6.63
N LEU A 51 -7.72 12.14 5.80
CA LEU A 51 -8.52 11.83 4.61
C LEU A 51 -8.77 10.32 4.50
N LEU A 52 -10.03 9.92 4.31
CA LEU A 52 -10.37 8.54 3.96
C LEU A 52 -10.82 8.48 2.50
N LEU A 53 -10.15 7.65 1.70
CA LEU A 53 -10.52 7.33 0.33
C LEU A 53 -10.91 5.85 0.30
N SER A 54 -12.21 5.55 0.18
CA SER A 54 -12.71 4.19 0.33
C SER A 54 -13.77 3.85 -0.71
N THR A 55 -13.77 2.59 -1.16
CA THR A 55 -14.89 2.00 -1.92
C THR A 55 -15.71 1.01 -1.08
N GLU A 56 -15.55 1.03 0.24
CA GLU A 56 -16.33 0.23 1.18
C GLU A 56 -17.79 0.69 1.19
N ALA A 57 -18.70 -0.27 1.35
CA ALA A 57 -20.12 0.00 1.19
C ALA A 57 -20.69 0.70 2.44
N GLN A 58 -21.09 1.97 2.28
CA GLN A 58 -21.81 2.72 3.29
C GLN A 58 -23.17 3.19 2.77
N LEU A 59 -24.00 2.22 2.38
CA LEU A 59 -25.28 2.47 1.73
C LEU A 59 -26.19 3.34 2.61
N GLN A 60 -26.81 4.34 1.98
CA GLN A 60 -27.73 5.27 2.64
C GLN A 60 -27.09 6.06 3.81
N ALA A 61 -25.74 6.19 3.82
CA ALA A 61 -24.99 6.89 4.86
C ALA A 61 -25.34 6.41 6.29
N LYS A 62 -25.57 5.10 6.47
CA LYS A 62 -25.91 4.51 7.79
C LYS A 62 -24.76 4.55 8.79
N GLY A 63 -23.51 4.53 8.32
CA GLY A 63 -22.30 4.69 9.14
C GLY A 63 -21.87 6.15 9.32
N GLY A 64 -20.79 6.39 10.06
CA GLY A 64 -20.16 7.71 10.18
C GLY A 64 -19.35 8.10 8.94
N GLN A 65 -19.11 9.39 8.71
CA GLN A 65 -18.36 9.85 7.53
C GLN A 65 -16.96 9.22 7.38
N LEU A 66 -16.29 8.97 8.50
CA LEU A 66 -14.95 8.37 8.58
C LEU A 66 -15.03 6.97 9.22
N ASP A 67 -16.09 6.23 8.91
CA ASP A 67 -16.14 4.81 9.25
C ASP A 67 -15.04 4.07 8.48
N ARG A 68 -14.27 3.26 9.20
CA ARG A 68 -12.93 2.79 8.79
C ARG A 68 -12.60 1.42 9.37
N SER A 69 -13.62 0.68 9.83
CA SER A 69 -13.44 -0.64 10.44
C SER A 69 -12.67 -1.59 9.53
N ASP A 70 -12.97 -1.56 8.24
CA ASP A 70 -12.45 -2.53 7.26
C ASP A 70 -10.97 -2.27 6.95
N ILE A 71 -10.57 -1.01 6.71
CA ILE A 71 -9.15 -0.66 6.54
C ILE A 71 -8.34 -0.91 7.83
N VAL A 72 -8.90 -0.62 9.01
CA VAL A 72 -8.22 -0.90 10.28
C VAL A 72 -8.00 -2.41 10.45
N ALA A 73 -9.01 -3.24 10.16
CA ALA A 73 -8.88 -4.69 10.23
C ALA A 73 -7.82 -5.23 9.23
N ALA A 74 -7.77 -4.67 8.02
CA ALA A 74 -6.75 -5.03 7.03
C ALA A 74 -5.33 -4.66 7.50
N LEU A 75 -5.16 -3.47 8.09
CA LEU A 75 -3.88 -3.01 8.64
C LEU A 75 -3.44 -3.84 9.86
N GLU A 76 -4.36 -4.19 10.75
CA GLU A 76 -4.10 -5.08 11.90
C GLU A 76 -3.65 -6.47 11.44
N SER A 77 -4.34 -7.07 10.47
CA SER A 77 -3.97 -8.37 9.91
C SER A 77 -2.60 -8.33 9.24
N ALA A 78 -2.29 -7.26 8.51
CA ALA A 78 -0.97 -7.06 7.90
C ALA A 78 0.14 -6.89 8.96
N LEU A 79 -0.13 -6.15 10.04
CA LEU A 79 0.79 -5.96 11.15
C LEU A 79 1.07 -7.27 11.90
N GLU A 80 0.03 -8.07 12.15
CA GLU A 80 0.17 -9.38 12.77
C GLU A 80 1.03 -10.32 11.92
N LEU A 81 0.79 -10.37 10.60
CA LEU A 81 1.59 -11.18 9.68
C LEU A 81 3.06 -10.74 9.67
N ALA A 82 3.31 -9.44 9.57
CA ALA A 82 4.67 -8.89 9.52
C ALA A 82 5.44 -9.17 10.81
N ARG A 83 4.80 -9.01 11.97
CA ARG A 83 5.35 -9.37 13.29
C ARG A 83 5.67 -10.85 13.38
N ASN A 84 4.70 -11.71 13.09
CA ASN A 84 4.88 -13.15 13.25
C ASN A 84 6.02 -13.69 12.36
N LEU A 85 6.09 -13.26 11.11
CA LEU A 85 7.20 -13.64 10.21
C LEU A 85 8.53 -13.02 10.64
N GLY A 86 8.53 -11.76 11.07
CA GLY A 86 9.72 -11.02 11.48
C GLY A 86 10.34 -11.53 12.79
N ASP A 87 9.51 -11.79 13.80
CA ASP A 87 9.94 -12.37 15.07
C ASP A 87 10.47 -13.79 14.88
N TYR A 88 9.80 -14.58 14.02
CA TYR A 88 10.28 -15.90 13.67
C TYR A 88 11.61 -15.83 12.93
N ALA A 89 11.75 -14.94 11.93
CA ALA A 89 13.03 -14.71 11.25
C ALA A 89 14.13 -14.30 12.25
N GLY A 90 13.88 -13.33 13.14
CA GLY A 90 14.85 -12.86 14.11
C GLY A 90 15.32 -13.91 15.11
N THR A 91 14.44 -14.84 15.49
CA THR A 91 14.80 -16.00 16.35
C THR A 91 15.51 -17.13 15.59
N HIS A 92 15.58 -17.06 14.26
CA HIS A 92 16.21 -18.05 13.38
C HIS A 92 17.28 -17.41 12.48
N GLU A 93 18.11 -16.53 13.06
CA GLU A 93 19.26 -15.86 12.42
C GLU A 93 18.92 -14.94 11.22
N GLY A 94 17.65 -14.66 10.96
CA GLY A 94 17.21 -13.65 10.01
C GLY A 94 17.27 -12.22 10.57
N VAL A 95 16.96 -11.24 9.71
CA VAL A 95 16.83 -9.83 10.12
C VAL A 95 15.45 -9.63 10.75
N ALA A 96 15.41 -9.11 11.97
CA ALA A 96 14.17 -8.84 12.70
C ALA A 96 13.36 -7.71 12.06
N HIS A 97 12.04 -7.78 12.16
CA HIS A 97 11.13 -6.75 11.67
C HIS A 97 10.87 -5.69 12.74
N ASP A 98 10.98 -4.41 12.38
CA ASP A 98 10.56 -3.29 13.24
C ASP A 98 9.08 -2.95 12.98
N ALA A 99 8.21 -3.43 13.87
CA ALA A 99 6.77 -3.26 13.75
C ALA A 99 6.23 -1.93 14.32
N GLN A 100 7.06 -1.11 14.99
CA GLN A 100 6.57 0.09 15.65
C GLN A 100 6.03 1.13 14.66
N PRO A 101 6.73 1.49 13.57
CA PRO A 101 6.22 2.47 12.61
C PRO A 101 4.90 2.06 11.96
N GLN A 102 4.76 0.78 11.60
CA GLN A 102 3.50 0.25 11.06
C GLN A 102 2.38 0.31 12.10
N GLN A 103 2.66 -0.06 13.37
CA GLN A 103 1.67 0.03 14.45
C GLN A 103 1.18 1.47 14.63
N SER A 104 2.09 2.44 14.72
CA SER A 104 1.73 3.84 14.88
C SER A 104 0.87 4.36 13.73
N LEU A 105 1.15 3.94 12.49
CA LEU A 105 0.31 4.29 11.34
C LEU A 105 -1.09 3.66 11.43
N THR A 106 -1.19 2.38 11.83
CA THR A 106 -2.47 1.70 12.06
C THR A 106 -3.30 2.39 13.14
N GLU A 107 -2.67 2.85 14.22
CA GLU A 107 -3.32 3.62 15.29
C GLU A 107 -3.79 4.99 14.79
N ALA A 108 -2.97 5.71 14.02
CA ALA A 108 -3.37 7.00 13.43
C ALA A 108 -4.55 6.88 12.47
N VAL A 109 -4.60 5.81 11.66
CA VAL A 109 -5.78 5.50 10.82
C VAL A 109 -6.96 5.11 11.70
N ARG A 110 -6.76 4.29 12.74
CA ARG A 110 -7.83 3.94 13.70
C ARG A 110 -8.39 5.16 14.40
N ASP A 111 -7.63 6.20 14.65
CA ASP A 111 -8.13 7.38 15.37
C ASP A 111 -8.82 8.40 14.45
N LEU A 112 -8.69 8.27 13.12
CA LEU A 112 -9.19 9.23 12.14
C LEU A 112 -10.65 9.64 12.38
N GLY A 113 -10.88 10.91 12.73
CA GLY A 113 -12.24 11.42 13.01
C GLY A 113 -12.65 11.43 14.48
N HIS A 114 -11.81 10.96 15.41
CA HIS A 114 -11.96 11.27 16.83
C HIS A 114 -11.95 12.81 17.01
N GLY A 115 -12.93 13.32 17.77
CA GLY A 115 -13.18 14.76 17.92
C GLY A 115 -14.06 15.38 16.83
N ALA A 116 -14.51 14.62 15.83
CA ALA A 116 -15.57 15.05 14.91
C ALA A 116 -16.95 15.08 15.58
N ASN A 117 -17.93 15.70 14.93
CA ASN A 117 -19.29 15.88 15.49
C ASN A 117 -20.02 14.57 15.83
N ASN A 118 -19.65 13.47 15.19
CA ASN A 118 -20.21 12.14 15.40
C ASN A 118 -19.32 11.22 16.26
N GLN A 119 -18.12 11.68 16.65
CA GLN A 119 -17.15 10.95 17.47
C GLN A 119 -16.44 11.90 18.46
N SER A 120 -17.20 12.83 19.05
CA SER A 120 -16.64 13.91 19.90
C SER A 120 -16.00 13.42 21.19
N ALA A 121 -16.38 12.22 21.65
CA ALA A 121 -15.81 11.55 22.81
C ALA A 121 -14.65 10.58 22.44
N GLY A 122 -14.27 10.49 21.16
CA GLY A 122 -13.15 9.68 20.71
C GLY A 122 -11.84 10.15 21.35
N THR A 123 -11.06 9.21 21.85
CA THR A 123 -9.76 9.44 22.48
C THR A 123 -8.64 9.05 21.52
N GLY A 124 -7.54 9.81 21.45
CA GLY A 124 -6.42 9.52 20.55
C GLY A 124 -6.10 10.68 19.60
N GLN A 125 -5.24 10.44 18.61
CA GLN A 125 -4.76 11.48 17.69
C GLN A 125 -5.58 11.53 16.40
N GLY A 126 -6.90 11.74 16.52
CA GLY A 126 -7.82 11.75 15.38
C GLY A 126 -7.64 12.89 14.38
N ASP A 127 -6.77 13.85 14.70
CA ASP A 127 -6.34 14.97 13.87
C ASP A 127 -4.87 14.88 13.44
N ALA A 128 -4.23 13.71 13.57
CA ALA A 128 -2.86 13.45 13.12
C ALA A 128 -2.62 13.66 11.61
N GLY A 129 -3.67 13.92 10.82
CA GLY A 129 -3.56 14.15 9.38
C GLY A 129 -3.32 12.88 8.58
N ALA A 130 -3.65 11.71 9.14
CA ALA A 130 -3.47 10.42 8.48
C ALA A 130 -4.37 10.28 7.24
N MET A 131 -3.90 9.51 6.26
CA MET A 131 -4.68 9.12 5.08
C MET A 131 -4.93 7.62 5.08
N GLY A 132 -6.20 7.21 4.94
CA GLY A 132 -6.58 5.84 4.66
C GLY A 132 -6.98 5.68 3.20
N LEU A 133 -6.51 4.62 2.55
CA LEU A 133 -6.92 4.21 1.20
C LEU A 133 -7.33 2.74 1.23
N SER A 134 -8.60 2.44 0.95
CA SER A 134 -9.10 1.07 0.97
C SER A 134 -10.10 0.76 -0.14
N ALA A 135 -10.08 -0.48 -0.60
CA ALA A 135 -11.00 -0.98 -1.60
C ALA A 135 -11.14 -2.50 -1.44
N PRO A 136 -12.32 -3.04 -1.08
CA PRO A 136 -12.48 -4.49 -0.85
C PRO A 136 -12.16 -5.36 -2.07
N ALA A 137 -12.28 -4.82 -3.28
CA ALA A 137 -11.96 -5.51 -4.53
C ALA A 137 -10.49 -5.31 -4.99
N GLY A 138 -9.69 -4.56 -4.23
CA GLY A 138 -8.29 -4.24 -4.54
C GLY A 138 -8.07 -2.82 -5.08
N ILE A 139 -6.80 -2.41 -5.11
CA ILE A 139 -6.33 -1.10 -5.56
C ILE A 139 -5.43 -1.30 -6.78
N ALA A 140 -5.70 -0.58 -7.87
CA ALA A 140 -4.84 -0.55 -9.05
C ALA A 140 -4.15 0.82 -9.18
N ALA A 141 -2.81 0.82 -9.24
CA ALA A 141 -2.01 2.02 -9.50
C ALA A 141 -1.14 1.78 -10.74
N ALA A 142 -1.37 2.55 -11.81
CA ALA A 142 -0.70 2.37 -13.09
C ALA A 142 -0.39 3.70 -13.77
N THR A 143 0.71 3.73 -14.52
CA THR A 143 1.15 4.86 -15.34
C THR A 143 2.09 4.34 -16.44
N PRO A 144 2.11 4.95 -17.64
CA PRO A 144 3.13 4.65 -18.65
C PRO A 144 4.52 5.20 -18.30
N ALA A 145 4.61 6.05 -17.27
CA ALA A 145 5.85 6.66 -16.80
C ALA A 145 6.34 5.96 -15.52
N SER A 146 6.45 6.69 -14.40
CA SER A 146 7.06 6.19 -13.16
C SER A 146 6.12 6.29 -11.97
N ILE A 147 6.22 5.32 -11.05
CA ILE A 147 5.63 5.37 -9.71
C ILE A 147 6.78 5.50 -8.71
N VAL A 148 6.67 6.42 -7.75
CA VAL A 148 7.63 6.60 -6.65
C VAL A 148 6.88 6.45 -5.33
N MET A 149 7.40 5.59 -4.44
CA MET A 149 6.91 5.43 -3.08
C MET A 149 8.04 5.85 -2.13
N THR A 150 7.78 6.78 -1.22
CA THR A 150 8.77 7.33 -0.30
C THR A 150 8.16 7.46 1.09
N ALA A 151 8.96 7.16 2.11
CA ALA A 151 8.60 7.38 3.51
C ALA A 151 9.83 7.94 4.25
N GLY A 152 9.60 8.84 5.20
CA GLY A 152 10.66 9.33 6.10
C GLY A 152 11.01 8.34 7.23
N ALA A 153 10.12 7.37 7.48
CA ALA A 153 10.34 6.23 8.36
C ALA A 153 10.40 4.95 7.53
N ASN A 154 9.32 4.14 7.50
CA ASN A 154 9.33 2.82 6.87
C ASN A 154 8.38 2.74 5.66
N ILE A 155 8.72 1.86 4.72
CA ILE A 155 7.80 1.34 3.71
C ILE A 155 7.60 -0.14 4.02
N ASP A 156 6.39 -0.50 4.46
CA ASP A 156 6.00 -1.88 4.71
C ASP A 156 5.14 -2.40 3.55
N SER A 157 5.58 -3.48 2.90
CA SER A 157 4.87 -4.09 1.77
C SER A 157 4.54 -5.55 2.09
N ILE A 158 3.28 -5.78 2.42
CA ILE A 158 2.80 -7.02 3.02
C ILE A 158 1.65 -7.59 2.19
N ALA A 159 1.70 -8.88 1.92
CA ALA A 159 0.63 -9.63 1.29
C ALA A 159 0.36 -10.89 2.10
N GLN A 160 -0.91 -11.19 2.40
CA GLN A 160 -1.29 -12.42 3.11
C GLN A 160 -0.97 -13.70 2.32
N GLN A 161 -0.79 -13.58 1.00
CA GLN A 161 -0.47 -14.69 0.12
C GLN A 161 0.88 -14.47 -0.55
N HIS A 162 0.90 -13.81 -1.71
CA HIS A 162 2.10 -13.71 -2.54
C HIS A 162 2.48 -12.27 -2.75
N GLN A 163 3.74 -11.96 -2.48
CA GLN A 163 4.39 -10.75 -2.95
C GLN A 163 5.17 -11.07 -4.23
N GLN A 164 4.83 -10.40 -5.33
CA GLN A 164 5.45 -10.62 -6.63
C GLN A 164 6.09 -9.33 -7.12
N ILE A 165 7.38 -9.40 -7.46
CA ILE A 165 8.17 -8.29 -7.97
C ILE A 165 8.75 -8.72 -9.31
N SER A 166 8.52 -7.93 -10.35
CA SER A 166 8.98 -8.22 -11.71
C SER A 166 9.39 -6.93 -12.41
N ALA A 167 10.46 -6.99 -13.19
CA ALA A 167 10.96 -5.89 -13.99
C ALA A 167 11.35 -6.40 -15.39
N GLY A 168 11.11 -5.58 -16.42
CA GLY A 168 11.46 -5.94 -17.80
C GLY A 168 12.96 -5.91 -18.10
N ASP A 169 13.76 -5.25 -17.23
CA ASP A 169 15.21 -5.13 -17.39
C ASP A 169 15.94 -5.53 -16.09
N LYS A 170 15.83 -4.72 -15.02
CA LYS A 170 16.55 -4.96 -13.75
C LYS A 170 15.72 -4.69 -12.50
N VAL A 171 16.03 -5.43 -11.44
CA VAL A 171 15.61 -5.13 -10.06
C VAL A 171 16.87 -4.74 -9.27
N VAL A 172 16.81 -3.63 -8.54
CA VAL A 172 17.90 -3.15 -7.68
C VAL A 172 17.37 -3.02 -6.26
N ILE A 173 18.07 -3.62 -5.30
CA ILE A 173 17.75 -3.57 -3.87
C ILE A 173 19.02 -3.13 -3.15
N ASN A 174 18.98 -1.94 -2.55
CA ASN A 174 20.09 -1.37 -1.78
C ASN A 174 19.60 -1.09 -0.36
N ALA A 175 20.38 -1.47 0.64
CA ALA A 175 20.15 -1.16 2.05
C ALA A 175 21.37 -0.42 2.62
N GLY A 176 21.14 0.59 3.46
CA GLY A 176 22.22 1.26 4.21
C GLY A 176 22.69 0.47 5.44
N GLY A 177 21.86 -0.46 5.90
CA GLY A 177 22.17 -1.43 6.96
C GLY A 177 22.05 -2.85 6.41
N ASP A 178 21.30 -3.71 7.11
CA ASP A 178 21.17 -5.13 6.76
C ASP A 178 20.22 -5.38 5.57
N LEU A 179 20.54 -6.39 4.76
CA LEU A 179 19.64 -6.99 3.78
C LEU A 179 19.36 -8.43 4.20
N GLY A 180 18.13 -8.70 4.62
CA GLY A 180 17.68 -10.03 5.03
C GLY A 180 16.79 -10.69 3.99
N LEU A 181 17.00 -11.98 3.73
CA LEU A 181 16.10 -12.85 2.97
C LEU A 181 15.83 -14.08 3.81
N PHE A 182 14.55 -14.35 4.08
CA PHE A 182 14.13 -15.43 4.97
C PHE A 182 12.93 -16.18 4.38
N SER A 183 12.93 -17.50 4.52
CA SER A 183 11.80 -18.36 4.15
C SER A 183 11.52 -19.31 5.31
N GLN A 184 10.33 -19.21 5.90
CA GLN A 184 9.95 -20.02 7.07
C GLN A 184 9.74 -21.50 6.72
N SER A 185 8.99 -21.75 5.64
CA SER A 185 8.71 -23.08 5.15
C SER A 185 8.78 -23.08 3.63
N GLY A 186 9.66 -23.92 3.08
CA GLY A 186 9.91 -23.99 1.63
C GLY A 186 11.39 -23.88 1.27
N ALA A 187 11.63 -23.71 -0.02
CA ALA A 187 12.98 -23.61 -0.58
C ALA A 187 13.31 -22.16 -0.96
N MET A 188 14.52 -21.74 -0.64
CA MET A 188 15.11 -20.51 -1.16
C MET A 188 15.84 -20.81 -2.47
N ARG A 189 15.66 -19.96 -3.50
CA ARG A 189 16.26 -20.15 -4.83
C ARG A 189 16.90 -18.87 -5.32
N HIS A 190 18.22 -18.90 -5.48
CA HIS A 190 19.02 -17.82 -6.07
C HIS A 190 19.61 -18.36 -7.38
N ILE A 191 19.01 -17.98 -8.51
CA ILE A 191 19.30 -18.57 -9.80
C ILE A 191 19.58 -17.46 -10.82
N ALA A 192 20.76 -17.48 -11.42
CA ALA A 192 21.05 -16.76 -12.65
C ALA A 192 20.85 -17.73 -13.83
N HIS A 193 19.87 -17.46 -14.70
CA HIS A 193 19.66 -18.30 -15.90
C HIS A 193 20.78 -18.10 -16.93
N GLN A 194 21.23 -16.86 -17.07
CA GLN A 194 22.38 -16.46 -17.87
C GLN A 194 23.20 -15.44 -17.06
N GLY A 195 24.51 -15.43 -17.29
CA GLY A 195 25.44 -14.58 -16.54
C GLY A 195 25.96 -15.21 -15.27
N GLU A 196 26.77 -14.44 -14.55
CA GLU A 196 27.43 -14.84 -13.30
C GLU A 196 26.50 -14.68 -12.10
N LEU A 197 26.53 -15.65 -11.17
CA LEU A 197 26.01 -15.48 -9.82
C LEU A 197 27.18 -15.09 -8.90
N LEU A 198 27.26 -13.81 -8.54
CA LEU A 198 28.33 -13.30 -7.68
C LEU A 198 27.85 -13.17 -6.23
N LEU A 199 28.52 -13.87 -5.31
CA LEU A 199 28.30 -13.76 -3.86
C LEU A 199 29.61 -13.31 -3.20
N GLN A 200 29.60 -12.17 -2.51
CA GLN A 200 30.81 -11.60 -1.92
C GLN A 200 30.53 -10.99 -0.54
N ALA A 201 31.44 -11.24 0.40
CA ALA A 201 31.62 -10.42 1.59
C ALA A 201 32.95 -9.67 1.44
N GLN A 202 32.92 -8.43 0.96
CA GLN A 202 34.13 -7.70 0.53
C GLN A 202 35.08 -7.35 1.69
N HIS A 203 34.54 -7.26 2.91
CA HIS A 203 35.29 -6.91 4.12
C HIS A 203 34.95 -7.81 5.32
N ASN A 204 34.37 -8.99 5.07
CA ASN A 204 34.00 -9.93 6.13
C ASN A 204 33.94 -11.36 5.61
N ALA A 205 33.50 -12.30 6.43
CA ALA A 205 33.37 -13.71 6.08
C ALA A 205 32.05 -14.01 5.35
N ILE A 206 32.08 -15.06 4.52
CA ILE A 206 30.89 -15.75 4.04
C ILE A 206 30.71 -17.00 4.91
N ARG A 207 29.52 -17.20 5.48
CA ARG A 207 29.12 -18.43 6.17
C ARG A 207 28.02 -19.13 5.38
N ILE A 208 28.26 -20.38 4.99
CA ILE A 208 27.26 -21.26 4.36
C ILE A 208 27.12 -22.47 5.26
N GLN A 209 25.92 -22.71 5.78
CA GLN A 209 25.64 -23.78 6.73
C GLN A 209 24.40 -24.56 6.27
N ALA A 210 24.47 -25.88 6.36
CA ALA A 210 23.35 -26.79 6.11
C ALA A 210 23.36 -27.89 7.18
N ASP A 211 22.19 -28.19 7.73
CA ASP A 211 22.04 -29.25 8.75
C ASP A 211 22.22 -30.66 8.17
N GLN A 212 21.76 -30.87 6.93
CA GLN A 212 21.81 -32.18 6.27
C GLN A 212 23.03 -32.33 5.35
N SER A 213 23.11 -31.54 4.28
CA SER A 213 24.20 -31.63 3.30
C SER A 213 24.41 -30.31 2.58
N ALA A 214 25.65 -30.08 2.14
CA ALA A 214 26.02 -28.99 1.26
C ALA A 214 26.73 -29.56 0.03
N GLU A 215 26.23 -29.22 -1.16
CA GLU A 215 26.79 -29.67 -2.44
C GLU A 215 27.27 -28.47 -3.24
N ILE A 216 28.53 -28.50 -3.66
CA ILE A 216 29.11 -27.52 -4.59
C ILE A 216 29.61 -28.31 -5.78
N THR A 217 29.03 -28.04 -6.95
CA THR A 217 29.34 -28.78 -8.18
C THR A 217 29.57 -27.84 -9.34
N SER A 218 30.45 -28.27 -10.24
CA SER A 218 30.65 -27.66 -11.55
C SER A 218 30.43 -28.73 -12.60
N SER A 219 29.42 -28.54 -13.45
CA SER A 219 29.01 -29.55 -14.43
C SER A 219 29.95 -29.65 -15.64
N LYS A 220 30.78 -28.63 -15.86
CA LYS A 220 31.65 -28.53 -17.05
C LYS A 220 33.10 -28.20 -16.73
N GLN A 221 33.37 -27.59 -15.58
CA GLN A 221 34.70 -27.05 -15.25
C GLN A 221 35.07 -27.41 -13.80
N HIS A 222 35.74 -26.49 -13.11
CA HIS A 222 36.24 -26.68 -11.75
C HIS A 222 35.23 -26.18 -10.72
N VAL A 223 35.29 -26.78 -9.53
CA VAL A 223 34.71 -26.25 -8.29
C VAL A 223 35.78 -25.43 -7.59
#